data_AF-H9ZSV0-F1
#
_entry.id   AF-H9ZSV0-F1
#
_cell.length_a   1.000
_cell.length_b   1.000
_cell.length_c   1.000
_cell.angle_alpha   90.00
_cell.angle_beta   90.00
_cell.angle_gamma   90.00
#
_symmetry.space_group_name_H-M   'P 1'
#
loop_
_entity.id
_entity.type
_entity.pdbx_description
1 polymer ?
#
loop_
_entity_poly.entity_id
_entity_poly.type
_entity_poly.pdbx_seq_one_letter_code
_entity_poly.pdbx_strand_id
1 'polypeptide(L)' 'MAQNRKHWKEVLAQLEARIEEHWRKIREEEARLQPNWGVIAHWEREIRAWEKRRERILRRLGRRS' A
#
# COMPACT_ATOMS: atom_id res chain seq x y z
N MET A 1 -25.48 8.80 -1.50
CA MET A 1 -24.55 8.49 -0.40
C MET A 1 -23.92 7.09 -0.44
N ALA A 2 -24.59 6.05 -0.99
CA ALA A 2 -24.03 4.69 -1.05
C ALA A 2 -22.88 4.49 -2.08
N GLN A 3 -22.92 5.21 -3.20
CA GLN A 3 -21.95 5.08 -4.30
C GLN A 3 -20.52 5.42 -3.89
N ASN A 4 -20.35 6.42 -3.02
CA ASN A 4 -19.04 6.78 -2.45
C ASN A 4 -18.44 5.66 -1.61
N ARG A 5 -19.26 4.91 -0.85
CA ARG A 5 -18.75 3.87 0.06
C ARG A 5 -18.21 2.66 -0.70
N LYS A 6 -18.87 2.26 -1.78
CA LYS A 6 -18.40 1.19 -2.67
C LYS A 6 -17.09 1.61 -3.37
N HIS A 7 -17.06 2.82 -3.93
CA HIS A 7 -15.87 3.38 -4.56
C HIS A 7 -14.66 3.40 -3.61
N TRP A 8 -14.82 3.89 -2.38
CA TRP A 8 -13.73 3.92 -1.40
C TRP A 8 -13.24 2.52 -0.99
N LYS A 9 -14.11 1.49 -0.99
CA LYS A 9 -13.69 0.10 -0.76
C LYS A 9 -12.86 -0.44 -1.94
N GLU A 10 -13.25 -0.14 -3.18
CA GLU A 10 -12.49 -0.54 -4.37
C GLU A 10 -11.12 0.15 -4.40
N VAL A 11 -11.07 1.45 -4.12
CA VAL A 11 -9.80 2.20 -4.02
C VAL A 11 -8.92 1.63 -2.91
N LEU A 12 -9.51 1.24 -1.77
CA LEU A 12 -8.78 0.60 -0.68
C LEU A 12 -8.18 -0.74 -1.12
N ALA A 13 -8.96 -1.61 -1.77
CA ALA A 13 -8.49 -2.91 -2.25
C ALA A 13 -7.35 -2.76 -3.28
N GLN A 14 -7.45 -1.79 -4.19
CA GLN A 14 -6.39 -1.49 -5.15
C GLN A 14 -5.11 -0.99 -4.48
N LEU A 15 -5.24 -0.16 -3.43
CA LEU A 15 -4.08 0.30 -2.65
C LEU A 15 -3.44 -0.85 -1.89
N GLU A 16 -4.23 -1.72 -1.26
CA GLU A 16 -3.74 -2.90 -0.54
C GLU A 16 -2.99 -3.85 -1.49
N ALA A 17 -3.54 -4.15 -2.66
CA ALA A 17 -2.87 -4.99 -3.67
C ALA A 17 -1.54 -4.38 -4.14
N ARG A 18 -1.46 -3.04 -4.31
CA ARG A 18 -0.20 -2.37 -4.68
C ARG A 18 0.84 -2.42 -3.58
N ILE A 19 0.42 -2.25 -2.32
CA ILE A 19 1.30 -2.34 -1.15
C ILE A 19 1.86 -3.76 -1.03
N GLU A 20 1.00 -4.77 -1.14
CA GLU A 20 1.39 -6.18 -1.10
C GLU A 20 2.38 -6.53 -2.21
N GLU A 21 2.10 -6.07 -3.44
CA GLU A 21 3.00 -6.26 -4.58
C GLU A 21 4.39 -5.65 -4.36
N HIS A 22 4.47 -4.46 -3.76
CA HIS A 22 5.77 -3.83 -3.48
C HIS A 22 6.50 -4.52 -2.33
N TRP A 23 5.78 -4.98 -1.30
CA TRP A 23 6.40 -5.81 -0.26
C TRP A 23 6.94 -7.12 -0.83
N ARG A 24 6.26 -7.73 -1.79
CA ARG A 24 6.75 -8.92 -2.50
C ARG A 24 8.05 -8.62 -3.25
N LYS A 25 8.09 -7.53 -4.02
CA LYS A 25 9.30 -7.07 -4.72
C LYS A 25 10.46 -6.78 -3.78
N ILE A 26 10.21 -6.14 -2.64
CA ILE A 26 11.22 -5.90 -1.61
C ILE A 26 11.79 -7.23 -1.13
N ARG A 27 10.94 -8.20 -0.75
CA ARG A 27 11.41 -9.51 -0.28
C ARG A 27 12.21 -10.28 -1.33
N GLU A 28 11.79 -10.20 -2.60
CA GLU A 28 12.50 -10.81 -3.73
C GLU A 28 13.88 -10.16 -3.94
N GLU A 29 13.99 -8.83 -3.81
CA GLU A 29 15.25 -8.10 -3.93
C GLU A 29 16.18 -8.34 -2.73
N GLU A 30 15.64 -8.38 -1.51
CA GLU A 30 16.37 -8.70 -0.28
C GLU A 30 16.96 -10.12 -0.29
N ALA A 31 16.31 -11.06 -0.98
CA ALA A 31 16.78 -12.43 -1.12
C ALA A 31 17.92 -12.60 -2.15
N ARG A 32 18.25 -11.55 -2.92
CA ARG A 32 19.35 -11.60 -3.90
C ARG A 32 20.70 -11.62 -3.20
N LEU A 33 21.71 -12.19 -3.87
CA LEU A 33 23.10 -12.19 -3.39
C LEU A 33 23.67 -10.77 -3.22
N GLN A 34 23.20 -9.83 -4.05
CA GLN A 34 23.56 -8.41 -3.97
C GLN A 34 22.27 -7.57 -4.10
N PRO A 35 21.56 -7.31 -2.98
CA PRO A 35 20.34 -6.53 -2.99
C PRO A 35 20.59 -5.07 -3.40
N ASN A 36 19.68 -4.51 -4.20
CA ASN A 36 19.68 -3.08 -4.47
C ASN A 36 18.90 -2.30 -3.39
N TRP A 37 19.62 -1.88 -2.34
CA TRP A 37 19.05 -1.09 -1.24
C TRP A 37 18.44 0.25 -1.68
N GLY A 38 18.92 0.85 -2.77
CA GLY A 38 18.36 2.09 -3.30
C GLY A 38 16.94 1.89 -3.85
N VAL A 39 16.72 0.77 -4.54
CA VAL A 39 15.41 0.38 -5.08
C VAL A 39 14.47 -0.05 -3.95
N ILE A 40 14.97 -0.81 -2.97
CA ILE A 40 14.20 -1.16 -1.77
C ILE A 40 13.71 0.10 -1.05
N ALA A 41 14.61 1.04 -0.75
CA ALA A 41 14.27 2.30 -0.08
C ALA A 41 13.28 3.16 -0.89
N HIS A 42 13.33 3.08 -2.23
CA HIS A 42 12.35 3.73 -3.09
C HIS A 42 10.96 3.10 -2.90
N TRP A 43 10.85 1.78 -3.01
CA TRP A 43 9.58 1.06 -2.82
C TRP A 43 9.00 1.24 -1.42
N GLU A 44 9.84 1.24 -0.37
CA GLU A 44 9.39 1.53 1.00
C GLU A 44 8.77 2.93 1.14
N ARG A 45 9.32 3.94 0.46
CA ARG A 45 8.74 5.30 0.47
C ARG A 45 7.38 5.32 -0.21
N GLU A 46 7.22 4.61 -1.31
CA GLU A 46 5.93 4.48 -2.01
C GLU A 46 4.89 3.78 -1.14
N ILE A 47 5.27 2.66 -0.51
CA ILE A 47 4.43 1.92 0.45
C ILE A 47 3.97 2.87 1.57
N ARG A 48 4.89 3.59 2.23
CA ARG A 48 4.52 4.53 3.31
C ARG A 48 3.54 5.61 2.85
N ALA A 49 3.66 6.09 1.61
CA ALA A 49 2.72 7.07 1.05
C ALA A 49 1.33 6.45 0.82
N TRP A 50 1.26 5.23 0.31
CA TRP A 50 0.01 4.50 0.10
C TRP A 50 -0.64 4.08 1.41
N GLU A 51 0.13 3.67 2.41
CA GLU A 51 -0.38 3.36 3.75
C GLU A 51 -1.05 4.58 4.40
N LYS A 52 -0.42 5.77 4.31
CA LYS A 52 -1.03 7.03 4.76
C LYS A 52 -2.32 7.36 4.00
N ARG A 53 -2.43 6.98 2.72
CA ARG A 53 -3.67 7.16 1.94
C ARG A 53 -4.73 6.15 2.34
N ARG A 54 -4.37 4.89 2.53
CA ARG A 54 -5.20 3.80 3.04
C ARG A 54 -5.78 4.17 4.40
N GLU A 55 -4.95 4.65 5.31
CA GLU A 55 -5.36 5.08 6.65
C GLU A 55 -6.41 6.19 6.60
N ARG A 56 -6.23 7.19 5.73
CA ARG A 56 -7.22 8.26 5.51
C ARG A 56 -8.56 7.72 4.99
N ILE A 57 -8.53 6.77 4.06
CA ILE A 57 -9.75 6.14 3.52
C ILE A 57 -10.47 5.32 4.61
N LEU A 58 -9.73 4.57 5.42
CA LEU A 58 -10.28 3.79 6.53
C LEU A 58 -10.98 4.69 7.57
N ARG A 59 -10.36 5.82 7.93
CA ARG A 59 -10.97 6.84 8.80
C ARG A 59 -12.27 7.37 8.20
N ARG A 60 -12.30 7.69 6.90
CA ARG A 60 -13.52 8.14 6.18
C ARG A 60 -14.63 7.09 6.13
N LEU A 61 -14.28 5.81 6.10
CA LEU A 61 -15.24 4.72 6.08
C LEU A 61 -15.84 4.41 7.46
N GLY A 62 -15.31 5.00 8.53
CA GLY A 62 -15.68 4.70 9.91
C GLY A 62 -15.19 3.33 10.38
N ARG A 63 -14.13 2.79 9.74
CA ARG A 63 -13.56 1.46 10.05
C ARG A 63 -12.41 1.51 11.05
N ARG A 64 -12.28 2.61 11.79
CA ARG A 64 -11.27 2.74 12.85
C ARG A 64 -11.99 3.19 14.13
N SER A 65 -12.23 2.22 15.00
CA SER A 65 -12.46 2.39 16.44
C SER A 65 -11.21 1.87 17.14
#